data_AF-A0A8J7NRT8-F1
#
_entry.id   AF-A0A8J7NRT8-F1
#
_cell.length_a   1.000
_cell.length_b   1.000
_cell.length_c   1.000
_cell.angle_alpha   90.00
_cell.angle_beta   90.00
_cell.angle_gamma   90.00
#
_symmetry.space_group_name_H-M   'P 1'
#
loop_
_entity.id
_entity.type
_entity.pdbx_description
1 polymer ?
#
loop_
_entity_poly.entity_id
_entity_poly.type
_entity_poly.pdbx_seq_one_letter_code
_entity_poly.pdbx_strand_id
1 'polypeptide(L)'
;METFSYSPLDPGAIYDKLFLEGYKIAVINVYQPMCLKLLKRYLEQDGHVLMRRVKPRVRVFRKTSVLSGGTEVTCLATGFYPRALELSLLRDGRPVPEQELTGGEVLPNGDGTYQLRKSLALSEEEEERRERHRYSCRVQHSGLDNGLEVDWGEDLEPDAGFIAGVVIVVLAVALVLPVAACVLWRKKGRGKEQSETSSNSSGP
;
A
#
# COMPACT_ATOMS: atom_id res chain seq x y z
N MET A 1 -27.68 45.43 13.79
CA MET A 1 -28.52 44.24 14.05
C MET A 1 -29.82 44.45 13.32
N GLU A 2 -29.90 44.02 12.07
CA GLU A 2 -31.13 44.14 11.27
C GLU A 2 -31.99 42.91 11.53
N THR A 3 -33.16 43.14 12.11
CA THR A 3 -34.20 42.12 12.27
C THR A 3 -34.87 41.90 10.92
N PHE A 4 -34.56 40.78 10.26
CA PHE A 4 -35.31 40.31 9.10
C PHE A 4 -36.76 40.03 9.53
N SER A 5 -37.65 40.98 9.25
CA SER A 5 -39.10 40.83 9.41
C SER A 5 -39.62 39.92 8.29
N TYR A 6 -40.07 38.72 8.65
CA TYR A 6 -40.61 37.72 7.73
C TYR A 6 -42.05 38.10 7.34
N SER A 7 -42.28 38.46 6.07
CA SER A 7 -43.62 38.76 5.54
C SER A 7 -44.23 37.51 4.87
N PRO A 8 -45.38 36.99 5.33
CA PRO A 8 -45.95 35.69 4.92
C PRO A 8 -46.74 35.69 3.59
N LEU A 9 -46.51 36.65 2.67
CA LEU A 9 -47.33 36.81 1.46
C LEU A 9 -46.71 36.28 0.16
N ASP A 10 -45.56 35.60 0.21
CA ASP A 10 -45.03 34.85 -0.93
C ASP A 10 -45.47 33.39 -0.85
N PRO A 11 -46.34 32.90 -1.76
CA PRO A 11 -46.77 31.51 -1.81
C PRO A 11 -45.59 30.52 -1.85
N GLY A 12 -44.47 30.88 -2.51
CA GLY A 12 -43.28 30.02 -2.58
C GLY A 12 -42.67 29.71 -1.21
N ALA A 13 -42.61 30.70 -0.32
CA ALA A 13 -42.03 30.56 1.01
C ALA A 13 -42.85 29.66 1.96
N ILE A 14 -44.18 29.59 1.77
CA ILE A 14 -45.07 28.71 2.54
C ILE A 14 -44.92 27.25 2.08
N TYR A 15 -44.87 27.04 0.76
CA TYR A 15 -44.61 25.71 0.19
C TYR A 15 -43.25 25.18 0.64
N ASP A 16 -42.21 26.01 0.62
CA ASP A 16 -40.87 25.63 1.08
C ASP A 16 -40.84 25.29 2.57
N LYS A 17 -41.56 26.03 3.42
CA LYS A 17 -41.65 25.74 4.86
C LYS A 17 -42.39 24.42 5.13
N LEU A 18 -43.53 24.19 4.48
CA LEU A 18 -44.31 22.97 4.66
C LEU A 18 -43.54 21.75 4.14
N PHE A 19 -42.85 21.90 3.00
CA PHE A 19 -41.96 20.89 2.44
C PHE A 19 -40.80 20.58 3.40
N LEU A 20 -40.17 21.61 3.97
CA LEU A 20 -39.06 21.43 4.91
C LEU A 20 -39.49 20.75 6.21
N GLU A 21 -40.67 21.06 6.75
CA GLU A 21 -41.22 20.38 7.93
C GLU A 21 -41.58 18.91 7.62
N GLY A 22 -42.15 18.63 6.44
CA GLY A 22 -42.36 17.26 5.98
C GLY A 22 -41.05 16.48 5.81
N TYR A 23 -40.03 17.11 5.23
CA TYR A 23 -38.69 16.52 5.06
C TYR A 23 -38.03 16.21 6.41
N LYS A 24 -38.12 17.12 7.39
CA LYS A 24 -37.62 16.86 8.76
C LYS A 24 -38.28 15.64 9.40
N ILE A 25 -39.61 15.52 9.27
CA ILE A 25 -40.35 14.36 9.79
C ILE A 25 -39.85 13.07 9.13
N ALA A 26 -39.63 13.07 7.81
CA ALA A 26 -39.11 11.91 7.09
C ALA A 26 -37.66 11.57 7.52
N VAL A 27 -36.79 12.57 7.68
CA VAL A 27 -35.41 12.37 8.15
C VAL A 27 -35.37 11.74 9.53
N ILE A 28 -36.10 12.29 10.50
CA ILE A 28 -36.06 11.83 11.89
C ILE A 28 -36.75 10.47 12.04
N ASN A 29 -37.92 10.28 11.43
CA ASN A 29 -38.74 9.10 11.69
C ASN A 29 -38.48 7.93 10.72
N VAL A 30 -37.88 8.19 9.55
CA VAL A 30 -37.64 7.14 8.54
C VAL A 30 -36.14 6.96 8.31
N TYR A 31 -35.44 7.99 7.85
CA TYR A 31 -34.05 7.84 7.41
C TYR A 31 -33.09 7.59 8.58
N GLN A 32 -33.22 8.32 9.68
CA GLN A 32 -32.35 8.18 10.85
C GLN A 32 -32.43 6.77 11.48
N PRO A 33 -33.60 6.21 11.83
CA PRO A 33 -33.66 4.87 12.42
C PRO A 33 -33.24 3.78 11.42
N MET A 34 -33.57 3.92 10.14
CA MET A 34 -33.14 2.98 9.10
C MET A 34 -31.61 3.00 8.93
N CYS A 35 -31.00 4.18 8.89
CA CYS A 35 -29.55 4.37 8.79
C CYS A 35 -28.83 3.74 9.98
N LEU A 36 -29.27 4.02 11.20
CA LEU A 36 -28.67 3.45 12.42
C LEU A 36 -28.81 1.93 12.47
N LYS A 37 -29.97 1.39 12.08
CA LYS A 37 -30.20 -0.06 12.03
C LYS A 37 -29.30 -0.73 10.99
N LEU A 38 -29.14 -0.11 9.83
CA LEU A 38 -28.30 -0.62 8.76
C LEU A 38 -26.81 -0.56 9.14
N LEU A 39 -26.36 0.57 9.69
CA LEU A 39 -24.99 0.73 10.19
C LEU A 39 -24.65 -0.31 11.27
N LYS A 40 -25.55 -0.53 12.24
CA LYS A 40 -25.36 -1.54 13.28
C LYS A 40 -25.17 -2.94 12.68
N ARG A 41 -26.00 -3.32 11.70
CA ARG A 41 -25.86 -4.60 10.99
C ARG A 41 -24.51 -4.75 10.29
N TYR A 42 -24.05 -3.71 9.57
CA TYR A 42 -22.74 -3.75 8.92
C TYR A 42 -21.59 -3.87 9.92
N LEU A 43 -21.67 -3.17 11.05
CA LEU A 43 -20.65 -3.28 12.10
C LEU A 43 -20.63 -4.67 12.76
N GLU A 44 -21.80 -5.29 12.95
CA GLU A 44 -21.90 -6.65 13.49
C GLU A 44 -21.38 -7.71 12.50
N GLN A 45 -21.68 -7.56 11.21
CA GLN A 45 -21.32 -8.54 10.18
C GLN A 45 -19.89 -8.36 9.67
N ASP A 46 -19.50 -7.13 9.34
CA ASP A 46 -18.26 -6.78 8.63
C ASP A 46 -17.31 -5.93 9.49
N GLY A 47 -17.56 -5.83 10.80
CA GLY A 47 -16.76 -5.02 11.72
C GLY A 47 -15.27 -5.35 11.68
N HIS A 48 -14.91 -6.62 11.46
CA HIS A 48 -13.51 -7.04 11.31
C HIS A 48 -12.82 -6.43 10.07
N VAL A 49 -13.57 -6.18 8.98
CA VAL A 49 -13.05 -5.51 7.77
C VAL A 49 -13.04 -3.99 7.97
N LEU A 50 -14.10 -3.43 8.54
CA LEU A 50 -14.26 -1.98 8.71
C LEU A 50 -13.32 -1.40 9.77
N MET A 51 -13.06 -2.16 10.84
CA MET A 51 -12.20 -1.74 11.95
C MET A 51 -10.77 -2.28 11.83
N ARG A 52 -10.44 -2.94 10.71
CA ARG A 52 -9.08 -3.44 10.45
C ARG A 52 -8.11 -2.27 10.45
N ARG A 53 -6.86 -2.56 10.81
CA ARG A 53 -5.77 -1.60 10.71
C ARG A 53 -4.63 -2.25 9.96
N VAL A 54 -4.17 -1.59 8.91
CA VAL A 54 -3.08 -2.07 8.07
C VAL A 54 -1.95 -1.04 8.14
N LYS A 55 -0.78 -1.51 8.58
CA LYS A 55 0.43 -0.70 8.75
C LYS A 55 0.92 -0.18 7.38
N PRO A 56 1.26 1.11 7.24
CA PRO A 56 1.84 1.65 6.01
C PRO A 56 3.21 1.04 5.74
N ARG A 57 3.50 0.80 4.47
CA ARG A 57 4.86 0.60 3.96
C ARG A 57 5.40 1.97 3.54
N VAL A 58 6.47 2.41 4.17
CA VAL A 58 7.07 3.74 3.95
C VAL A 58 8.38 3.60 3.20
N ARG A 59 8.60 4.46 2.21
CA ARG A 59 9.83 4.52 1.43
C ARG A 59 10.22 5.96 1.19
N VAL A 60 11.51 6.25 1.30
CA VAL A 60 12.11 7.53 0.91
C VAL A 60 13.03 7.26 -0.26
N PHE A 61 12.76 7.87 -1.41
CA PHE A 61 13.53 7.63 -2.64
C PHE A 61 13.60 8.90 -3.50
N ARG A 62 14.64 8.98 -4.33
CA ARG A 62 15.02 10.18 -5.08
C ARG A 62 14.75 9.87 -6.53
N LYS A 63 14.01 10.76 -7.18
CA LYS A 63 13.59 10.58 -8.55
C LYS A 63 14.09 11.78 -9.35
N THR A 64 14.91 11.51 -10.34
CA THR A 64 15.26 12.52 -11.34
C THR A 64 14.14 12.57 -12.37
N SER A 65 13.54 13.75 -12.54
CA SER A 65 12.54 13.97 -13.59
C SER A 65 13.26 14.11 -14.92
N VAL A 66 13.11 13.11 -15.79
CA VAL A 66 13.71 13.13 -17.15
C VAL A 66 13.17 14.32 -17.99
N LEU A 67 11.96 14.79 -17.70
CA LEU A 67 11.34 15.92 -18.41
C LEU A 67 11.76 17.29 -17.88
N SER A 68 12.04 17.41 -16.58
CA SER A 68 12.28 18.71 -15.94
C SER A 68 13.75 18.95 -15.63
N GLY A 69 14.61 17.94 -15.81
CA GLY A 69 16.04 18.00 -15.44
C GLY A 69 16.30 18.00 -13.93
N GLY A 70 15.33 18.41 -13.11
CA GLY A 70 15.44 18.48 -11.66
C GLY A 70 15.25 17.13 -10.96
N THR A 71 15.89 17.01 -9.80
CA THR A 71 15.80 15.83 -8.94
C THR A 71 14.93 16.11 -7.71
N GLU A 72 14.03 15.18 -7.37
CA GLU A 72 13.12 15.30 -6.23
C GLU A 72 13.39 14.20 -5.20
N VAL A 73 13.19 14.50 -3.91
CA VAL A 73 13.11 13.52 -2.82
C VAL A 73 11.65 13.25 -2.54
N THR A 74 11.22 12.00 -2.71
CA THR A 74 9.85 11.55 -2.52
C THR A 74 9.74 10.65 -1.30
N CYS A 75 8.78 10.99 -0.45
CA CYS A 75 8.25 10.11 0.57
C CYS A 75 6.98 9.43 0.09
N LEU A 76 6.93 8.11 0.16
CA LEU A 76 5.74 7.32 -0.16
C LEU A 76 5.34 6.47 1.03
N ALA A 77 4.14 6.69 1.56
CA ALA A 77 3.44 5.72 2.41
C ALA A 77 2.36 5.01 1.57
N THR A 78 2.34 3.69 1.55
CA THR A 78 1.35 2.91 0.78
C THR A 78 0.90 1.66 1.52
N GLY A 79 -0.26 1.11 1.13
CA GLY A 79 -0.78 -0.13 1.70
C GLY A 79 -1.42 0.06 3.07
N PHE A 80 -1.84 1.27 3.43
CA PHE A 80 -2.39 1.57 4.75
C PHE A 80 -3.92 1.66 4.76
N TYR A 81 -4.51 1.36 5.92
CA TYR A 81 -5.93 1.53 6.19
C TYR A 81 -6.13 1.68 7.70
N PRO A 82 -6.94 2.62 8.20
CA PRO A 82 -7.89 3.51 7.49
C PRO A 82 -7.22 4.69 6.77
N ARG A 83 -8.03 5.49 6.06
CA ARG A 83 -7.60 6.60 5.17
C ARG A 83 -6.80 7.70 5.86
N ALA A 84 -7.07 7.98 7.13
CA ALA A 84 -6.41 9.05 7.87
C ALA A 84 -4.96 8.66 8.20
N LEU A 85 -3.99 9.41 7.65
CA LEU A 85 -2.56 9.25 7.86
C LEU A 85 -1.91 10.63 7.81
N GLU A 86 -0.99 10.89 8.74
CA GLU A 86 -0.16 12.10 8.71
C GLU A 86 1.24 11.73 8.24
N LEU A 87 1.76 12.49 7.27
CA LEU A 87 3.09 12.29 6.70
C LEU A 87 3.84 13.62 6.66
N SER A 88 5.05 13.61 7.23
CA SER A 88 5.97 14.75 7.23
C SER A 88 7.30 14.33 6.62
N LEU A 89 7.69 14.98 5.53
CA LEU A 89 9.05 14.88 5.00
C LEU A 89 9.96 15.79 5.84
N LEU A 90 11.07 15.25 6.30
CA LEU A 90 12.06 15.93 7.14
C LEU A 90 13.34 16.16 6.33
N ARG A 91 13.93 17.34 6.48
CA ARG A 91 15.28 17.70 6.04
C ARG A 91 16.09 18.03 7.30
N ASP A 92 17.13 17.26 7.57
CA ASP A 92 17.99 17.36 8.76
C ASP A 92 17.18 17.33 10.07
N GLY A 93 16.17 16.45 10.13
CA GLY A 93 15.28 16.29 11.28
C GLY A 93 14.23 17.40 11.45
N ARG A 94 14.18 18.39 10.54
CA ARG A 94 13.17 19.46 10.56
C ARG A 94 12.12 19.24 9.48
N PRO A 95 10.83 19.46 9.78
CA PRO A 95 9.77 19.32 8.79
C PRO A 95 9.92 20.38 7.68
N VAL A 96 9.81 19.91 6.44
CA VAL A 96 9.76 20.77 5.26
C VAL A 96 8.38 21.45 5.19
N PRO A 97 8.29 22.77 4.92
CA PRO A 97 7.02 23.46 4.76
C PRO A 97 6.16 22.86 3.64
N GLU A 98 4.85 22.76 3.86
CA GLU A 98 3.92 22.17 2.88
C GLU A 98 3.93 22.89 1.52
N GLN A 99 4.28 24.18 1.49
CA GLN A 99 4.35 24.98 0.27
C GLN A 99 5.53 24.60 -0.64
N GLU A 100 6.58 24.00 -0.07
CA GLU A 100 7.74 23.46 -0.82
C GLU A 100 7.49 22.03 -1.30
N LEU A 101 6.40 21.40 -0.85
CA LEU A 101 6.08 20.01 -1.14
C LEU A 101 5.02 19.91 -2.25
N THR A 102 5.20 18.92 -3.12
CA THR A 102 4.17 18.50 -4.08
C THR A 102 3.51 17.20 -3.63
N GLY A 103 2.27 16.98 -4.07
CA GLY A 103 1.45 15.84 -3.64
C GLY A 103 0.59 16.19 -2.42
N GLY A 104 0.59 15.33 -1.40
CA GLY A 104 -0.18 15.53 -0.16
C GLY A 104 -1.60 14.96 -0.18
N GLU A 105 -2.10 14.51 -1.32
CA GLU A 105 -3.40 13.84 -1.42
C GLU A 105 -3.31 12.34 -1.12
N VAL A 106 -4.25 11.83 -0.33
CA VAL A 106 -4.41 10.39 -0.07
C VAL A 106 -5.22 9.76 -1.21
N LEU A 107 -4.57 8.89 -1.97
CA LEU A 107 -5.13 8.19 -3.14
C LEU A 107 -5.42 6.71 -2.82
N PRO A 108 -6.42 6.08 -3.46
CA PRO A 108 -6.69 4.65 -3.30
C PRO A 108 -5.72 3.75 -4.11
N ASN A 109 -5.48 2.52 -3.64
CA ASN A 109 -4.65 1.50 -4.32
C ASN A 109 -5.45 0.43 -5.09
N GLY A 110 -6.79 0.45 -5.01
CA GLY A 110 -7.67 -0.54 -5.68
C GLY A 110 -7.86 -1.86 -4.92
N ASP A 111 -7.01 -2.16 -3.93
CA ASP A 111 -7.10 -3.31 -3.00
C ASP A 111 -7.84 -2.97 -1.69
N GLY A 112 -8.46 -1.79 -1.62
CA GLY A 112 -9.10 -1.27 -0.41
C GLY A 112 -8.12 -0.67 0.61
N THR A 113 -6.87 -0.42 0.22
CA THR A 113 -5.90 0.39 0.98
C THR A 113 -5.62 1.73 0.29
N TYR A 114 -4.84 2.57 0.96
CA TYR A 114 -4.51 3.92 0.51
C TYR A 114 -3.00 4.11 0.35
N GLN A 115 -2.65 5.16 -0.39
CA GLN A 115 -1.30 5.67 -0.55
C GLN A 115 -1.27 7.20 -0.41
N LEU A 116 -0.15 7.73 0.07
CA LEU A 116 0.11 9.17 0.21
C LEU A 116 1.56 9.44 -0.21
N ARG A 117 1.76 10.49 -1.00
CA ARG A 117 3.08 10.92 -1.48
C ARG A 117 3.30 12.38 -1.16
N LYS A 118 4.49 12.71 -0.67
CA LYS A 118 5.00 14.08 -0.62
C LYS A 118 6.40 14.13 -1.23
N SER A 119 6.62 15.03 -2.16
CA SER A 119 7.92 15.21 -2.82
C SER A 119 8.46 16.61 -2.60
N LEU A 120 9.77 16.73 -2.39
CA LEU A 120 10.51 17.98 -2.36
C LEU A 120 11.40 18.05 -3.60
N ALA A 121 11.24 19.10 -4.41
CA ALA A 121 12.19 19.40 -5.48
C ALA A 121 13.49 19.95 -4.89
N LEU A 122 14.62 19.46 -5.38
CA LEU A 122 15.94 19.92 -4.95
C LEU A 122 16.49 20.93 -5.93
N SER A 123 17.19 21.93 -5.40
CA SER A 123 18.00 22.84 -6.21
C SER A 123 19.26 22.15 -6.75
N GLU A 124 19.85 22.73 -7.80
CA GLU A 124 21.11 22.23 -8.38
C GLU A 124 22.24 22.18 -7.33
N GLU A 125 22.33 23.19 -6.47
CA GLU A 125 23.30 23.19 -5.36
C GLU A 125 23.05 22.05 -4.36
N GLU A 126 21.80 21.76 -4.00
CA GLU A 126 21.47 20.64 -3.11
C GLU A 126 21.76 19.29 -3.77
N GLU A 127 21.62 19.22 -5.09
CA GLU A 127 21.94 18.04 -5.87
C GLU A 127 23.44 17.75 -5.91
N GLU A 128 24.27 18.78 -6.09
CA GLU A 128 25.73 18.70 -6.02
C GLU A 128 26.22 18.42 -4.60
N ARG A 129 25.58 19.03 -3.59
CA ARG A 129 25.92 18.90 -2.16
C ARG A 129 25.32 17.64 -1.54
N ARG A 130 25.06 16.61 -2.35
CA ARG A 130 24.35 15.33 -2.12
C ARG A 130 24.60 14.64 -0.78
N GLU A 131 25.72 14.94 -0.13
CA GLU A 131 26.17 14.34 1.13
C GLU A 131 25.84 15.16 2.39
N ARG A 132 25.29 16.39 2.27
CA ARG A 132 25.12 17.27 3.44
C ARG A 132 23.75 17.17 4.11
N HIS A 133 22.69 16.85 3.36
CA HIS A 133 21.33 16.83 3.88
C HIS A 133 20.84 15.41 4.11
N ARG A 134 20.36 15.14 5.33
CA ARG A 134 19.70 13.88 5.68
C ARG A 134 18.20 14.03 5.56
N TYR A 135 17.61 13.29 4.62
CA TYR A 135 16.16 13.25 4.45
C TYR A 135 15.57 12.06 5.18
N SER A 136 14.46 12.27 5.88
CA SER A 136 13.72 11.19 6.53
C SER A 136 12.21 11.46 6.44
N CYS A 137 11.41 10.45 6.72
CA CYS A 137 9.96 10.54 6.69
C CYS A 137 9.34 10.12 8.00
N ARG A 138 8.57 11.03 8.62
CA ARG A 138 7.78 10.72 9.80
C ARG A 138 6.33 10.46 9.41
N VAL A 139 5.79 9.34 9.90
CA VAL A 139 4.43 8.89 9.62
C VAL A 139 3.69 8.59 10.92
N GLN A 140 2.48 9.14 11.06
CA GLN A 140 1.54 8.78 12.12
C GLN A 140 0.30 8.14 11.51
N HIS A 141 -0.05 6.96 12.01
CA HIS A 141 -1.18 6.19 11.52
C HIS A 141 -1.70 5.25 12.61
N SER A 142 -3.02 5.09 12.69
CA SER A 142 -3.66 4.25 13.72
C SER A 142 -3.28 2.77 13.70
N GLY A 143 -2.73 2.28 12.58
CA GLY A 143 -2.21 0.92 12.44
C GLY A 143 -0.80 0.75 13.00
N LEU A 144 -0.08 1.83 13.31
CA LEU A 144 1.22 1.78 13.95
C LEU A 144 1.06 1.87 15.47
N ASP A 145 1.92 1.15 16.21
CA ASP A 145 1.93 1.19 17.69
C ASP A 145 2.49 2.53 18.19
N ASN A 146 3.48 3.08 17.49
CA ASN A 146 4.04 4.41 17.66
C ASN A 146 4.28 5.03 16.27
N GLY A 147 4.55 6.34 16.19
CA GLY A 147 4.98 6.95 14.93
C GLY A 147 6.19 6.23 14.33
N LEU A 148 6.26 6.18 13.01
CA LEU A 148 7.37 5.59 12.25
C LEU A 148 8.20 6.70 11.62
N GLU A 149 9.52 6.67 11.81
CA GLU A 149 10.45 7.51 11.07
C GLU A 149 11.38 6.62 10.24
N VAL A 150 11.48 6.87 8.93
CA VAL A 150 12.33 6.10 8.00
C VAL A 150 13.34 7.04 7.37
N ASP A 151 14.62 6.71 7.47
CA ASP A 151 15.70 7.49 6.89
C ASP A 151 15.90 7.18 5.39
N TRP A 152 16.47 8.15 4.68
CA TRP A 152 16.97 7.96 3.32
C TRP A 152 18.04 6.86 3.27
N GLY A 153 17.89 5.90 2.36
CA GLY A 153 18.88 4.82 2.16
C GLY A 153 18.67 3.60 3.04
N GLU A 154 17.67 3.61 3.93
CA GLU A 154 17.07 2.39 4.45
C GLU A 154 16.14 1.83 3.38
N ASP A 155 16.73 1.33 2.30
CA ASP A 155 16.04 0.32 1.51
C ASP A 155 15.66 -0.78 2.50
N LEU A 156 14.37 -1.15 2.54
CA LEU A 156 13.93 -2.39 3.17
C LEU A 156 14.64 -3.51 2.42
N GLU A 157 15.88 -3.80 2.81
CA GLU A 157 16.63 -4.93 2.32
C GLU A 157 15.72 -6.15 2.51
N PRO A 158 15.63 -7.03 1.49
CA PRO A 158 14.87 -8.25 1.65
C PRO A 158 15.36 -8.94 2.92
N ASP A 159 14.42 -9.24 3.81
CA ASP A 159 14.70 -9.81 5.12
C ASP A 159 15.77 -10.91 4.98
N ALA A 160 16.85 -10.86 5.77
CA ALA A 160 17.99 -11.77 5.56
C ALA A 160 17.55 -13.25 5.57
N GLY A 161 16.48 -13.57 6.30
CA GLY A 161 15.82 -14.87 6.29
C GLY A 161 15.15 -15.24 4.96
N PHE A 162 14.56 -14.28 4.23
CA PHE A 162 14.01 -14.49 2.89
C PHE A 162 15.11 -14.80 1.87
N ILE A 163 16.21 -14.03 1.89
CA ILE A 163 17.36 -14.26 1.01
C ILE A 163 17.97 -15.64 1.32
N ALA A 164 18.22 -15.95 2.60
CA ALA A 164 18.76 -17.24 3.01
C ALA A 164 17.85 -18.41 2.59
N GLY A 165 16.53 -18.26 2.75
CA GLY A 165 15.55 -19.26 2.34
C GLY A 165 15.61 -19.55 0.84
N VAL A 166 15.65 -18.51 0.00
CA VAL A 166 15.76 -18.68 -1.46
C VAL A 166 17.07 -19.38 -1.84
N VAL A 167 18.20 -18.98 -1.25
CA VAL A 167 19.51 -19.59 -1.53
C VAL A 167 19.53 -21.08 -1.16
N ILE A 168 18.97 -21.45 -0.01
CA ILE A 168 18.89 -22.85 0.44
C ILE A 168 18.07 -23.70 -0.54
N VAL A 169 16.91 -23.19 -0.98
CA VAL A 169 16.04 -23.89 -1.93
C VAL A 169 16.75 -24.11 -3.26
N VAL A 170 17.44 -23.09 -3.79
CA VAL A 170 18.19 -23.19 -5.05
C VAL A 170 19.30 -24.22 -4.95
N LEU A 171 20.06 -24.23 -3.85
CA LEU A 171 21.13 -25.21 -3.61
C LEU A 171 20.59 -26.64 -3.49
N ALA A 172 19.48 -26.83 -2.78
CA ALA A 172 18.85 -28.14 -2.65
C ALA A 172 18.38 -28.69 -4.01
N VAL A 173 17.73 -27.86 -4.82
CA VAL A 173 17.27 -28.24 -6.17
C VAL A 173 18.47 -28.57 -7.08
N ALA A 174 19.53 -27.77 -7.03
CA ALA A 174 20.75 -27.98 -7.82
C ALA A 174 21.49 -29.29 -7.46
N LEU A 175 21.39 -29.76 -6.22
CA LEU A 175 22.00 -31.03 -5.79
C LEU A 175 21.10 -32.24 -6.09
N VAL A 176 19.79 -32.11 -5.89
CA VAL A 176 18.86 -33.25 -6.01
C VAL A 176 18.57 -33.60 -7.48
N LEU A 177 18.40 -32.61 -8.37
CA LEU A 177 18.04 -32.86 -9.76
C LEU A 177 19.11 -33.64 -10.55
N PRO A 178 20.41 -33.32 -10.47
CA PRO A 178 21.45 -34.08 -11.17
C PRO A 178 21.61 -35.50 -10.63
N VAL A 179 21.51 -35.67 -9.31
CA VAL A 179 21.60 -37.00 -8.67
C VAL A 179 20.41 -37.86 -9.09
N ALA A 180 19.19 -37.32 -9.04
CA ALA A 180 18.00 -38.02 -9.51
C ALA A 180 18.09 -38.38 -11.00
N ALA A 181 18.54 -37.45 -11.86
CA ALA A 181 18.77 -37.71 -13.27
C ALA A 181 19.82 -38.81 -13.49
N CYS A 182 20.93 -38.77 -12.76
CA CYS A 182 22.00 -39.76 -12.83
C CYS A 182 21.53 -41.15 -12.38
N VAL A 183 20.76 -41.24 -11.29
CA VAL A 183 20.16 -42.49 -10.80
C VAL A 183 19.17 -43.06 -11.81
N LEU A 184 18.32 -42.21 -12.40
CA LEU A 184 17.36 -42.62 -13.44
C LEU A 184 18.07 -43.10 -14.72
N TRP A 185 19.16 -42.44 -15.13
CA TRP A 185 19.98 -42.88 -16.27
C TRP A 185 20.67 -44.21 -16.00
N ARG A 186 21.21 -44.43 -14.80
CA ARG A 186 21.80 -45.73 -14.41
C ARG A 186 20.75 -46.85 -14.33
N LYS A 187 19.52 -46.56 -13.88
CA LYS A 187 18.41 -47.53 -13.92
C LYS A 187 17.99 -47.88 -15.35
N LYS A 188 17.98 -46.90 -16.26
CA LYS A 188 17.62 -47.11 -17.67
C LYS A 188 18.71 -47.86 -18.46
N GLY A 189 19.99 -47.68 -18.10
CA GLY A 189 21.11 -48.41 -18.70
C GLY A 189 21.15 -49.90 -18.32
N ARG A 190 20.80 -50.24 -17.08
CA ARG A 190 20.76 -51.64 -16.59
C ARG A 190 19.57 -52.45 -17.12
N GLY A 191 18.57 -51.80 -17.73
CA GLY A 191 17.41 -52.45 -18.34
C GLY A 191 17.57 -52.79 -19.83
N LYS A 192 18.71 -52.48 -20.45
CA LYS A 192 19.00 -52.84 -21.86
C LYS A 192 19.96 -54.03 -22.03
N GLU A 193 20.60 -54.49 -20.95
CA GLU A 193 21.54 -55.63 -20.96
C GLU A 193 20.83 -56.99 -20.71
N GLN A 194 19.54 -57.09 -21.04
CA GLN A 194 18.78 -58.34 -20.93
C GLN A 194 17.87 -58.62 -22.15
N SER A 195 18.12 -57.97 -23.29
CA SER A 195 17.40 -58.23 -24.56
C SER A 195 18.32 -58.54 -25.76
N GLU A 196 19.64 -58.65 -25.57
CA GLU A 196 20.60 -59.14 -26.57
C GLU A 196 21.40 -60.34 -26.02
N THR A 197 20.71 -61.38 -25.55
CA THR A 197 21.33 -62.72 -25.36
C THR A 197 20.41 -63.87 -25.80
N SER A 198 19.23 -63.59 -26.35
CA SER A 198 18.32 -64.59 -26.90
C SER A 198 18.21 -64.52 -28.42
N SER A 199 19.34 -64.64 -29.13
CA SER A 199 19.34 -65.09 -30.53
C SER A 199 20.74 -65.55 -30.93
N ASN A 200 21.19 -66.67 -30.37
CA ASN A 200 22.16 -67.54 -31.03
C ASN A 200 22.15 -68.92 -30.36
N SER A 201 21.16 -69.74 -30.71
CA SER A 201 21.29 -71.20 -30.61
C SER A 201 20.27 -71.91 -31.51
N SER A 202 20.71 -72.32 -32.70
CA SER A 202 20.12 -73.44 -33.44
C SER A 202 21.09 -73.88 -34.54
N GLY A 203 21.98 -74.83 -34.21
CA GLY A 203 22.34 -75.93 -35.11
C GLY A 203 21.45 -77.13 -34.77
N PRO A 204 21.37 -78.20 -35.59
CA PRO A 204 22.39 -78.72 -36.49
C PRO A 204 22.21 -78.38 -37.98
#